data_AF-X1PDD2-F1
#
_entry.id   AF-X1PDD2-F1
#
_cell.length_a   1.000
_cell.length_b   1.000
_cell.length_c   1.000
_cell.angle_alpha   90.00
_cell.angle_beta   90.00
_cell.angle_gamma   90.00
#
_symmetry.space_group_name_H-M   'P 1'
#
loop_
_entity.id
_entity.type
_entity.pdbx_description
1 polymer ?
#
loop_
_entity_poly.entity_id
_entity_poly.type
_entity_poly.pdbx_seq_one_letter_code
_entity_poly.pdbx_strand_id
1 'polypeptide(L)' 'MVEILRNKNAATRFQILVEIAAMQPNIQQRDIAKTLNVTPQAVSDYVKQLLKDGLLISRGRSRYQVSTEE' A
#
# COMPACT_ATOMS: atom_id res chain seq x y z
N MET A 1 -21.87 8.14 8.66
CA MET A 1 -21.51 7.23 7.53
C MET A 1 -20.17 7.60 6.88
N VAL A 2 -19.92 8.88 6.55
CA VAL A 2 -18.66 9.34 5.93
C VAL A 2 -17.41 9.01 6.76
N GLU A 3 -17.48 9.17 8.09
CA GLU A 3 -16.37 8.87 9.00
C GLU A 3 -15.96 7.39 9.00
N ILE A 4 -16.95 6.47 8.99
CA ILE A 4 -16.70 5.02 8.93
C ILE A 4 -15.96 4.66 7.65
N LEU A 5 -16.33 5.27 6.51
CA LEU A 5 -15.65 5.03 5.24
C LEU A 5 -14.21 5.58 5.24
N ARG A 6 -13.99 6.76 5.83
CA ARG A 6 -12.63 7.32 5.99
C ARG A 6 -11.75 6.42 6.85
N ASN A 7 -12.28 5.91 7.97
CA ASN A 7 -11.54 5.03 8.87
C ASN A 7 -11.19 3.69 8.19
N LYS A 8 -12.12 3.13 7.41
CA LYS A 8 -11.83 1.93 6.60
C LYS A 8 -10.73 2.17 5.57
N ASN A 9 -10.78 3.29 4.85
CA ASN A 9 -9.74 3.64 3.87
C ASN A 9 -8.36 3.84 4.54
N ALA A 10 -8.32 4.51 5.69
CA ALA A 10 -7.08 4.68 6.46
C ALA A 10 -6.53 3.34 6.93
N ALA A 11 -7.38 2.44 7.43
CA ALA A 11 -7.00 1.09 7.84
C ALA A 11 -6.42 0.27 6.67
N THR A 12 -7.10 0.26 5.51
CA THR A 12 -6.61 -0.44 4.32
C THR A 12 -5.28 0.14 3.82
N ARG A 13 -5.12 1.47 3.80
CA ARG A 13 -3.85 2.13 3.44
C ARG A 13 -2.72 1.72 4.37
N PHE A 14 -2.97 1.66 5.68
CA PHE A 14 -1.99 1.20 6.65
C PHE A 14 -1.62 -0.28 6.47
N GLN A 15 -2.62 -1.14 6.28
CA GLN A 15 -2.39 -2.57 6.02
C GLN A 15 -1.53 -2.79 4.77
N ILE A 16 -1.78 -2.05 3.68
CA ILE A 16 -0.94 -2.12 2.47
C ILE A 16 0.52 -1.73 2.77
N LEU A 17 0.74 -0.68 3.56
CA LEU A 17 2.09 -0.26 3.95
C LEU A 17 2.80 -1.35 4.76
N VAL A 18 2.10 -2.00 5.69
CA VAL A 18 2.63 -3.11 6.49
C VAL A 18 2.99 -4.32 5.62
N GLU A 19 2.12 -4.72 4.69
CA GLU A 19 2.40 -5.83 3.77
C GLU A 19 3.64 -5.56 2.92
N ILE A 20 3.78 -4.32 2.41
CA ILE A 20 4.96 -3.92 1.64
C ILE A 20 6.21 -3.95 2.54
N ALA A 21 6.15 -3.43 3.76
CA ALA A 21 7.27 -3.47 4.70
C ALA A 21 7.74 -4.90 4.99
N ALA A 22 6.79 -5.85 5.09
CA ALA A 22 7.07 -7.23 5.42
C ALA A 22 7.73 -8.02 4.27
N MET A 23 7.48 -7.65 3.00
CA MET A 23 7.97 -8.41 1.83
C MET A 23 8.81 -7.57 0.85
N GLN A 24 9.17 -6.34 1.21
CA GLN A 24 10.00 -5.47 0.39
C GLN A 24 11.37 -6.11 0.07
N PRO A 25 11.97 -5.80 -1.10
CA PRO A 25 11.43 -4.94 -2.15
C PRO A 25 10.55 -5.70 -3.17
N ASN A 26 10.45 -7.03 -3.08
CA ASN A 26 9.86 -7.88 -4.12
C ASN A 26 8.45 -8.33 -3.73
N ILE A 27 7.50 -7.41 -3.80
CA ILE A 27 6.09 -7.68 -3.53
C ILE A 27 5.21 -7.35 -4.74
N GLN A 28 4.30 -8.26 -5.09
CA GLN A 28 3.33 -8.00 -6.15
C GLN A 28 2.02 -7.46 -5.58
N GLN A 29 1.48 -6.41 -6.18
CA GLN A 29 0.19 -5.83 -5.77
C GLN A 29 -0.96 -6.84 -5.78
N ARG A 30 -0.89 -7.86 -6.66
CA ARG A 30 -1.87 -8.94 -6.72
C ARG A 30 -1.90 -9.80 -5.45
N ASP A 31 -0.76 -9.95 -4.79
CA ASP A 31 -0.66 -10.79 -3.59
C ASP A 31 -1.17 -10.01 -2.38
N ILE A 32 -0.81 -8.73 -2.27
CA ILE A 32 -1.40 -7.79 -1.28
C ILE A 32 -2.93 -7.77 -1.42
N ALA A 33 -3.44 -7.69 -2.65
CA ALA A 33 -4.87 -7.65 -2.92
C ALA A 33 -5.59 -8.90 -2.40
N LYS A 34 -4.99 -10.08 -2.59
CA LYS A 34 -5.51 -11.34 -2.05
C LYS A 34 -5.47 -11.35 -0.52
N THR A 35 -4.35 -10.97 0.08
CA THR A 35 -4.17 -10.95 1.54
C THR A 35 -5.20 -10.05 2.23
N LEU A 36 -5.47 -8.87 1.65
CA LEU A 36 -6.38 -7.89 2.23
C LEU A 36 -7.83 -8.01 1.71
N ASN A 37 -8.12 -8.99 0.86
CA ASN A 37 -9.42 -9.18 0.20
C ASN A 37 -9.94 -7.90 -0.46
N VAL A 38 -9.08 -7.23 -1.24
CA VAL A 38 -9.38 -6.03 -2.03
C VAL A 38 -9.02 -6.26 -3.49
N THR A 39 -9.37 -5.33 -4.37
CA THR A 39 -8.99 -5.44 -5.78
C THR A 39 -7.54 -5.01 -6.01
N PRO A 40 -6.81 -5.61 -6.97
CA PRO A 40 -5.47 -5.14 -7.35
C PRO A 40 -5.45 -3.67 -7.78
N GLN A 41 -6.55 -3.17 -8.37
CA GLN A 41 -6.70 -1.77 -8.74
C GLN A 41 -6.73 -0.85 -7.50
N ALA A 42 -7.47 -1.24 -6.46
CA ALA A 42 -7.48 -0.49 -5.20
C ALA A 42 -6.08 -0.44 -4.56
N VAL A 43 -5.34 -1.57 -4.59
CA VAL A 43 -3.94 -1.59 -4.13
C VAL A 43 -3.08 -0.62 -4.94
N SER A 44 -3.20 -0.62 -6.27
CA SER A 44 -2.48 0.31 -7.15
C SER A 44 -2.73 1.77 -6.79
N ASP A 45 -3.98 2.13 -6.49
CA ASP A 45 -4.35 3.50 -6.16
C ASP A 45 -3.83 3.91 -4.77
N TYR A 46 -3.89 3.04 -3.77
CA TYR A 46 -3.25 3.28 -2.47
C TYR A 46 -1.73 3.38 -2.58
N VAL A 47 -1.08 2.52 -3.38
CA VAL A 47 0.37 2.58 -3.61
C VAL A 47 0.77 3.91 -4.24
N LYS A 48 0.02 4.40 -5.23
CA LYS A 48 0.27 5.74 -5.82
C LYS A 48 0.16 6.85 -4.78
N GLN A 49 -0.84 6.78 -3.88
CA GLN A 49 -0.98 7.75 -2.79
C GLN A 49 0.20 7.66 -1.82
N LEU A 50 0.57 6.46 -1.39
CA LEU A 50 1.70 6.26 -0.49
C LEU A 50 3.03 6.75 -1.09
N LEU A 51 3.27 6.56 -2.39
CA LEU A 51 4.41 7.12 -3.11
C LEU A 51 4.36 8.66 -3.14
N LYS A 52 3.18 9.23 -3.40
CA LYS A 52 2.97 10.69 -3.41
C LYS A 52 3.21 11.30 -2.04
N ASP A 53 2.82 10.59 -0.99
CA ASP A 53 2.95 11.02 0.40
C ASP A 53 4.35 10.73 0.97
N GLY A 54 5.28 10.23 0.15
CA GLY A 54 6.65 9.96 0.56
C GLY A 54 6.82 8.75 1.49
N LEU A 55 5.76 7.96 1.73
CA LEU A 55 5.79 6.78 2.60
C LEU A 55 6.32 5.52 1.90
N LEU A 56 6.35 5.53 0.57
CA LEU A 56 6.95 4.49 -0.25
C LEU A 56 7.97 5.08 -1.22
N ILE A 57 8.95 4.27 -1.57
CA ILE A 57 9.93 4.52 -2.62
C ILE A 57 9.80 3.41 -3.67
N SER A 58 9.80 3.78 -4.95
CA SER A 58 9.80 2.84 -6.07
C SER A 58 11.24 2.49 -6.48
N ARG A 59 11.56 1.20 -6.56
CA ARG A 59 12.85 0.66 -7.03
C ARG A 59 12.77 0.09 -8.46
N GLY A 60 11.70 0.42 -9.19
CA GLY A 60 11.40 -0.09 -10.52
C GLY A 60 9.96 -0.60 -10.63
N ARG A 61 9.59 -1.18 -11.77
CA ARG A 61 8.24 -1.76 -11.93
C ARG A 61 7.98 -2.81 -10.86
N SER A 62 6.90 -2.60 -10.10
CA SER A 62 6.42 -3.51 -9.05
C SER A 62 7.44 -3.80 -7.95
N ARG A 63 8.35 -2.86 -7.65
CA ARG A 63 9.27 -2.97 -6.51
C ARG A 63 9.09 -1.76 -5.62
N TYR A 64 8.57 -1.98 -4.43
CA TYR A 64 8.26 -0.94 -3.46
C TYR A 64 9.03 -1.19 -2.17
N GLN A 65 9.47 -0.11 -1.54
CA GLN A 65 10.11 -0.13 -0.24
C GLN A 65 9.49 0.98 0.62
N VAL A 66 9.29 0.73 1.91
CA VAL A 66 8.89 1.77 2.86
C VAL A 66 10.03 2.79 2.98
N SER A 67 9.69 4.08 2.95
CA SER A 67 10.67 5.12 3.19
C SER A 67 11.13 5.09 4.65
N THR A 68 12.42 5.34 4.86
CA THR A 68 13.03 5.39 6.19
C THR A 68 13.26 6.83 6.64
N GLU A 69 12.45 7.80 6.18
CA GLU A 69 12.62 9.17 6.66
C GLU A 69 12.22 9.25 8.14
N GLU A 70 13.13 9.80 8.96
CA GLU A 70 12.97 10.07 10.40
C GLU A 70 12.05 11.27 10.68
#